data_AF-A0A7C7XT28-F1
#
_entry.id   AF-A0A7C7XT28-F1
#
_cell.length_a   1.000
_cell.length_b   1.000
_cell.length_c   1.000
_cell.angle_alpha   90.00
_cell.angle_beta   90.00
_cell.angle_gamma   90.00
#
_symmetry.space_group_name_H-M   'P 1'
#
loop_
_entity.id
_entity.type
_entity.pdbx_description
1 polymer ?
#
loop_
_entity_poly.entity_id
_entity_poly.type
_entity_poly.pdbx_seq_one_letter_code
_entity_poly.pdbx_strand_id
1 'polypeptide(L)'
;MTSFLTLFQKLQSDLGEAALPLNLEAQLPQELILSQALHPDLSKNAATLIFKYNCCGNLLDPISLYPTLDALGSLKAQFLQGCRADIDAIRFIEDMGRLVTQLLSDPDMQSMDETDKPLTEVRM
;
A
#
# COMPACT_ATOMS: atom_id res chain seq x y z
N MET A 1 4.31 -14.96 1.04
CA MET A 1 3.47 -14.06 1.87
C MET A 1 4.33 -12.85 2.24
N THR A 2 3.87 -11.64 1.92
CA THR A 2 4.65 -10.41 2.16
C THR A 2 4.46 -9.98 3.62
N SER A 3 5.56 -9.69 4.33
CA SER A 3 5.50 -9.11 5.68
C SER A 3 5.38 -7.59 5.66
N PHE A 4 5.02 -6.98 6.78
CA PHE A 4 4.98 -5.53 6.95
C PHE A 4 6.30 -4.86 6.56
N LEU A 5 7.43 -5.32 7.09
CA LEU A 5 8.75 -4.79 6.74
C LEU A 5 9.07 -4.97 5.25
N THR A 6 8.76 -6.15 4.69
CA THR A 6 9.02 -6.45 3.27
C THR A 6 8.21 -5.53 2.36
N LEU A 7 6.97 -5.20 2.73
CA LEU A 7 6.17 -4.23 1.98
C LEU A 7 6.87 -2.87 1.93
N PHE A 8 7.30 -2.34 3.07
CA PHE A 8 7.93 -1.04 3.13
C PHE A 8 9.26 -1.00 2.38
N GLN A 9 10.05 -2.07 2.43
CA GLN A 9 11.26 -2.20 1.61
C GLN A 9 10.97 -2.15 0.10
N LYS A 10 9.91 -2.83 -0.34
CA LYS A 10 9.48 -2.80 -1.74
C LYS A 10 8.95 -1.42 -2.14
N LEU A 11 8.12 -0.80 -1.30
CA LEU A 11 7.64 0.56 -1.51
C LEU A 11 8.80 1.56 -1.59
N GLN A 12 9.83 1.44 -0.74
CA GLN A 12 11.03 2.27 -0.84
C GLN A 12 11.76 2.05 -2.16
N SER A 13 11.91 0.80 -2.61
CA SER A 13 12.55 0.49 -3.88
C SER A 13 11.83 1.14 -5.06
N ASP A 14 10.50 1.16 -5.04
CA ASP A 14 9.68 1.66 -6.16
C ASP A 14 9.43 3.18 -6.10
N LEU A 15 9.29 3.77 -4.90
CA LEU A 15 9.11 5.22 -4.71
C LEU A 15 10.44 5.98 -4.68
N GLY A 16 11.54 5.29 -4.34
CA GLY A 16 12.86 5.87 -4.13
C GLY A 16 13.18 6.17 -2.66
N GLU A 17 14.45 6.01 -2.31
CA GLU A 17 14.96 6.18 -0.95
C GLU A 17 14.74 7.59 -0.38
N ALA A 18 14.80 8.63 -1.22
CA ALA A 18 14.53 10.00 -0.80
C ALA A 18 13.05 10.22 -0.42
N ALA A 19 12.13 9.51 -1.08
CA ALA A 19 10.71 9.64 -0.81
C ALA A 19 10.31 8.90 0.47
N LEU A 20 10.82 7.68 0.65
CA LEU A 20 10.48 6.78 1.76
C LEU A 20 11.74 6.16 2.40
N PRO A 21 12.59 6.97 3.07
CA PRO A 21 13.78 6.48 3.76
C PRO A 21 13.39 5.63 4.98
N LEU A 22 13.95 4.43 5.08
CA LEU A 22 13.63 3.45 6.11
C LEU A 22 14.74 3.34 7.17
N ASN A 23 14.34 3.18 8.42
CA ASN A 23 15.17 2.75 9.53
C ASN A 23 14.96 1.25 9.75
N LEU A 24 15.87 0.42 9.24
CA LEU A 24 15.75 -1.04 9.33
C LEU A 24 15.96 -1.59 10.75
N GLU A 25 16.50 -0.78 11.66
CA GLU A 25 16.68 -1.12 13.08
C GLU A 25 15.44 -0.78 13.93
N ALA A 26 14.36 -0.29 13.30
CA ALA A 26 13.13 0.05 14.00
C ALA A 26 12.49 -1.18 14.64
N GLN A 27 11.91 -1.00 15.83
CA GLN A 27 11.10 -2.02 16.48
C GLN A 27 9.60 -1.68 16.43
N LEU A 28 9.27 -0.41 16.22
CA LEU A 28 7.91 0.09 16.12
C LEU A 28 7.60 0.62 14.71
N PRO A 29 6.34 0.51 14.23
CA PRO A 29 5.98 0.94 12.87
C PRO A 29 6.21 2.44 12.61
N GLN A 30 6.02 3.29 13.63
CA GLN A 30 6.27 4.73 13.53
C GLN A 30 7.76 5.12 13.46
N GLU A 31 8.64 4.21 13.90
CA GLU A 31 10.10 4.39 13.87
C GLU A 31 10.71 3.90 12.57
N LEU A 32 9.95 3.12 11.79
CA LEU A 32 10.40 2.56 10.52
C LEU A 32 10.69 3.65 9.48
N ILE A 33 9.98 4.76 9.51
CA ILE A 33 10.19 5.86 8.56
C ILE A 33 11.07 6.94 9.17
N LEU A 34 12.16 7.24 8.49
CA LEU A 34 13.09 8.30 8.87
C LEU A 34 12.48 9.69 8.64
N SER A 35 12.87 10.66 9.46
CA SER A 35 12.32 12.03 9.42
C SER A 35 12.70 12.81 8.14
N GLN A 36 13.60 12.27 7.32
CA GLN A 36 14.02 12.85 6.04
C GLN A 36 13.09 12.48 4.87
N ALA A 37 12.02 11.71 5.11
CA ALA A 37 11.04 11.36 4.09
C ALA A 37 10.41 12.59 3.42
N LEU A 38 9.94 12.43 2.19
CA LEU A 38 9.27 13.51 1.45
C LEU A 38 8.05 14.06 2.21
N HIS A 39 7.28 13.15 2.83
CA HIS A 39 6.16 13.48 3.72
C HIS A 39 6.29 12.69 5.03
N PRO A 40 7.08 13.15 6.02
CA PRO A 40 7.44 12.37 7.21
C PRO A 40 6.22 11.95 8.04
N ASP A 41 5.38 12.89 8.43
CA ASP A 41 4.22 12.61 9.28
C ASP A 41 3.21 11.72 8.56
N LEU A 42 2.98 11.98 7.28
CA LEU A 42 2.09 11.19 6.45
C LEU A 42 2.56 9.73 6.32
N SER A 43 3.85 9.54 6.08
CA SER A 43 4.46 8.21 5.91
C SER A 43 4.43 7.42 7.22
N LYS A 44 4.73 8.06 8.35
CA LYS A 44 4.64 7.44 9.69
C LYS A 44 3.19 7.08 10.03
N ASN A 45 2.23 7.92 9.67
CA ASN A 45 0.81 7.63 9.85
C ASN A 45 0.35 6.47 8.96
N ALA A 46 0.82 6.41 7.71
CA ALA A 46 0.56 5.27 6.83
C ALA A 46 1.09 3.96 7.43
N ALA A 47 2.34 3.94 7.87
CA ALA A 47 2.95 2.78 8.52
C ALA A 47 2.14 2.34 9.76
N THR A 48 1.77 3.28 10.62
CA THR A 48 0.98 3.00 11.83
C THR A 48 -0.41 2.44 11.50
N LEU A 49 -1.12 3.03 10.54
CA LEU A 49 -2.44 2.57 10.15
C LEU A 49 -2.39 1.20 9.46
N ILE A 50 -1.44 0.97 8.56
CA ILE A 50 -1.26 -0.33 7.89
C ILE A 50 -0.98 -1.41 8.92
N PHE A 51 -0.07 -1.14 9.87
CA PHE A 51 0.26 -2.07 10.94
C PHE A 51 -0.98 -2.43 11.78
N LYS A 52 -1.77 -1.41 12.15
CA LYS A 52 -3.00 -1.58 12.93
C LYS A 52 -4.09 -2.35 12.17
N TYR A 53 -4.36 -2.00 10.92
CA TYR A 53 -5.44 -2.60 10.13
C TYR A 53 -5.13 -4.05 9.77
N ASN A 54 -3.86 -4.41 9.59
CA ASN A 54 -3.43 -5.79 9.40
C ASN A 54 -3.29 -6.57 10.72
N CYS A 55 -3.59 -5.97 11.87
CA CYS A 55 -3.45 -6.59 13.19
C CYS A 55 -2.05 -7.15 13.46
N CYS A 56 -1.01 -6.48 12.95
CA CYS A 56 0.38 -6.89 13.20
C CYS A 56 0.70 -6.73 14.70
N GLY A 57 1.39 -7.71 15.29
CA GLY A 57 2.04 -7.65 16.59
C GLY A 57 3.54 -7.31 16.50
N ASN A 58 4.19 -7.56 15.36
CA ASN A 58 5.58 -7.19 15.09
C ASN A 58 5.81 -6.87 13.59
N LEU A 59 6.97 -6.32 13.24
CA LEU A 59 7.28 -5.85 11.87
C LEU A 59 7.43 -6.98 10.84
N LEU A 60 7.59 -8.24 11.26
CA LEU A 60 7.71 -9.39 10.38
C LEU A 60 6.36 -10.08 10.14
N ASP A 61 5.29 -9.61 10.80
CA ASP A 61 3.97 -10.19 10.62
C ASP A 61 3.45 -10.00 9.19
N PRO A 62 2.66 -10.96 8.69
CA PRO A 62 2.11 -10.91 7.35
C PRO A 62 1.14 -9.74 7.19
N ILE A 63 1.06 -9.24 5.97
CA ILE A 63 0.05 -8.26 5.58
C ILE A 63 -0.81 -8.79 4.45
N SER A 64 -2.03 -8.24 4.34
CA SER A 64 -3.00 -8.56 3.32
C SER A 64 -3.36 -7.31 2.51
N LEU A 65 -3.75 -7.51 1.24
CA LEU A 65 -4.06 -6.41 0.32
C LEU A 65 -5.15 -5.48 0.85
N TYR A 66 -6.34 -6.02 1.15
CA TYR A 66 -7.49 -5.20 1.50
C TYR A 66 -7.32 -4.39 2.79
N PRO A 67 -6.85 -4.96 3.93
CA PRO A 67 -6.60 -4.16 5.13
C PRO A 67 -5.56 -3.06 4.91
N THR A 68 -4.56 -3.32 4.06
CA THR A 68 -3.54 -2.32 3.70
C THR A 68 -4.14 -1.18 2.86
N LEU A 69 -4.99 -1.49 1.88
CA LEU A 69 -5.70 -0.48 1.09
C LEU A 69 -6.71 0.32 1.94
N ASP A 70 -7.41 -0.33 2.86
CA ASP A 70 -8.34 0.32 3.79
C ASP A 70 -7.61 1.32 4.70
N ALA A 71 -6.42 0.96 5.20
CA ALA A 71 -5.58 1.86 5.97
C ALA A 71 -5.18 3.12 5.17
N LEU A 72 -4.74 2.94 3.93
CA LEU A 72 -4.38 4.05 3.04
C LEU A 72 -5.60 4.90 2.65
N GLY A 73 -6.75 4.26 2.40
CA GLY A 73 -8.02 4.95 2.13
C GLY A 73 -8.48 5.80 3.33
N SER A 74 -8.36 5.26 4.54
CA SER A 74 -8.65 5.98 5.78
C SER A 74 -7.72 7.18 5.96
N LEU A 75 -6.43 7.00 5.71
CA LEU A 75 -5.45 8.10 5.76
C LEU A 75 -5.77 9.20 4.76
N LYS A 76 -6.07 8.84 3.51
CA LYS A 76 -6.47 9.79 2.46
C LYS A 76 -7.73 10.56 2.87
N ALA A 77 -8.74 9.89 3.41
CA ALA A 77 -9.97 10.53 3.87
C ALA A 77 -9.71 11.54 5.01
N GLN A 78 -8.87 11.17 5.99
CA GLN A 78 -8.47 12.08 7.08
C GLN A 78 -7.74 13.32 6.54
N PHE A 79 -6.85 13.13 5.57
CA PHE A 79 -6.08 14.22 4.98
C PHE A 79 -6.97 15.18 4.16
N LEU A 80 -7.93 14.64 3.41
CA LEU A 80 -8.90 15.43 2.63
C LEU A 80 -9.86 16.25 3.50
N GLN A 81 -10.15 15.80 4.73
CA GLN A 81 -10.98 16.55 5.68
C GLN A 81 -10.25 17.74 6.32
N GLY A 82 -8.91 17.81 6.21
CA GLY A 82 -8.13 18.96 6.65
C GLY A 82 -8.29 20.15 5.70
N CYS A 83 -8.38 21.38 6.24
CA CYS A 83 -8.58 22.62 5.47
C CYS A 83 -7.48 22.98 4.43
N ARG A 84 -6.45 22.15 4.25
CA ARG A 84 -5.36 22.31 3.28
C ARG A 84 -4.96 20.96 2.71
N ALA A 85 -5.75 20.44 1.78
CA ALA A 85 -5.41 19.26 1.02
C ALA A 85 -4.21 19.58 0.09
N ASP A 86 -3.00 19.22 0.53
CA ASP A 86 -1.81 19.20 -0.32
C ASP A 86 -1.97 18.10 -1.38
N ILE A 87 -2.01 18.52 -2.65
CA ILE A 87 -2.23 17.62 -3.80
C ILE A 87 -1.08 16.62 -3.93
N ASP A 88 0.15 17.04 -3.63
CA ASP A 88 1.31 16.17 -3.77
C ASP A 88 1.32 15.10 -2.67
N ALA A 89 0.91 15.46 -1.45
CA ALA A 89 0.69 14.50 -0.37
C ALA A 89 -0.42 13.49 -0.71
N ILE A 90 -1.52 13.92 -1.35
CA ILE A 90 -2.59 13.01 -1.79
C ILE A 90 -2.08 12.05 -2.86
N ARG A 91 -1.37 12.57 -3.86
CA ARG A 91 -0.75 11.75 -4.92
C ARG A 91 0.21 10.72 -4.34
N PHE A 92 0.99 11.10 -3.33
CA PHE A 92 1.87 10.17 -2.63
C PHE A 92 1.11 9.00 -2.00
N ILE A 93 -0.05 9.24 -1.35
CA ILE A 93 -0.89 8.16 -0.82
C ILE A 93 -1.44 7.27 -1.95
N GLU A 94 -1.86 7.86 -3.06
CA GLU A 94 -2.36 7.13 -4.22
C GLU A 94 -1.27 6.27 -4.89
N ASP A 95 -0.04 6.78 -4.97
CA ASP A 95 1.12 6.05 -5.45
C ASP A 95 1.43 4.83 -4.56
N MET A 96 1.42 5.01 -3.23
CA MET A 96 1.53 3.89 -2.29
C MET A 96 0.42 2.85 -2.52
N GLY A 97 -0.83 3.29 -2.68
CA GLY A 97 -1.97 2.41 -2.91
C GLY A 97 -1.83 1.59 -4.20
N ARG A 98 -1.44 2.24 -5.31
CA ARG A 98 -1.18 1.56 -6.58
C ARG A 98 -0.09 0.49 -6.45
N LEU A 99 1.03 0.82 -5.81
CA LEU A 99 2.13 -0.11 -5.61
C LEU A 99 1.71 -1.27 -4.69
N VAL A 100 1.00 -1.01 -3.61
CA VAL A 100 0.43 -2.04 -2.73
C VAL A 100 -0.44 -3.03 -3.52
N THR A 101 -1.32 -2.54 -4.41
CA THR A 101 -2.11 -3.40 -5.29
C THR A 101 -1.22 -4.29 -6.15
N GLN A 102 -0.21 -3.72 -6.81
CA GLN A 102 0.70 -4.49 -7.66
C GLN A 102 1.50 -5.54 -6.87
N LEU A 103 1.93 -5.21 -5.65
CA LEU A 103 2.80 -6.06 -4.84
C LEU A 103 2.07 -7.18 -4.09
N LEU A 104 0.77 -7.01 -3.82
CA LEU A 104 -0.03 -7.94 -3.00
C LEU A 104 -1.19 -8.58 -3.75
N SER A 105 -1.52 -8.17 -4.97
CA SER A 105 -2.47 -8.89 -5.82
C SER A 105 -1.90 -10.25 -6.22
N ASP A 106 -2.75 -11.26 -6.17
CA ASP A 106 -2.40 -12.62 -6.57
C ASP A 106 -2.32 -12.70 -8.11
N PRO A 107 -1.21 -13.17 -8.71
CA PRO A 107 -1.14 -13.36 -10.16
C PRO A 107 -2.20 -14.34 -10.70
N ASP A 108 -2.67 -15.27 -9.87
CA ASP A 108 -3.64 -16.29 -10.27
C ASP A 108 -5.10 -15.78 -10.36
N MET A 109 -5.38 -14.54 -9.95
CA MET A 109 -6.70 -13.93 -10.11
C MET A 109 -6.89 -13.21 -11.47
N GLN A 110 -5.85 -13.14 -12.30
CA GLN A 110 -5.92 -12.52 -13.64
C GLN A 110 -6.36 -13.50 -14.74
N SER A 111 -6.58 -14.78 -14.43
CA SER A 111 -6.92 -15.82 -15.43
C SER A 111 -8.40 -16.21 -15.51
N MET A 112 -9.33 -15.44 -14.92
CA MET A 112 -10.78 -15.74 -14.98
C MET A 112 -11.60 -14.62 -15.61
N ASP A 113 -11.25 -14.20 -16.84
CA ASP A 113 -12.23 -13.49 -17.70
C ASP A 113 -12.03 -13.69 -19.21
N GLU A 114 -11.52 -14.85 -19.65
CA GLU A 114 -11.50 -15.23 -21.07
C GLU A 114 -12.00 -16.66 -21.30
N THR A 115 -13.27 -16.93 -21.01
CA THR A 115 -14.12 -17.92 -21.70
C THR A 115 -15.54 -17.74 -21.17
N ASP A 116 -16.54 -17.36 -21.96
CA ASP A 116 -17.13 -18.25 -22.96
C ASP A 116 -18.06 -17.46 -23.91
N LYS A 117 -17.73 -17.39 -25.20
CA LYS A 117 -18.69 -17.06 -26.26
C LYS A 117 -18.95 -18.36 -27.02
N PRO A 118 -20.14 -18.97 -26.92
CA PRO A 118 -20.53 -20.01 -27.86
C PRO A 118 -20.85 -19.37 -29.20
N LEU A 119 -20.10 -19.79 -30.22
CA LEU A 119 -20.46 -19.68 -31.62
C LEU A 119 -21.75 -20.48 -31.87
N THR A 120 -22.85 -19.81 -32.16
CA THR A 120 -24.01 -20.48 -32.78
C THR A 120 -23.92 -20.28 -34.29
N GLU A 121 -23.27 -21.23 -34.95
CA GLU A 121 -23.64 -21.58 -36.32
C GLU A 121 -25.09 -22.10 -36.30
N VAL A 122 -25.97 -21.51 -37.10
CA VAL A 122 -27.09 -22.27 -37.67
C VAL A 122 -27.15 -21.94 -39.16
N ARG A 123 -26.71 -22.92 -39.96
CA ARG A 123 -27.02 -23.07 -41.38
C ARG A 123 -28.39 -23.74 -41.53
N MET A 124 -29.08 -23.33 -42.60
CA MET A 124 -30.37 -23.77 -43.18
C MET A 124 -31.60 -22.99 -42.73
#